data_AF-X6MD53-F1
#
_entry.id   AF-X6MD53-F1
#
_cell.length_a   1.000
_cell.length_b   1.000
_cell.length_c   1.000
_cell.angle_alpha   90.00
_cell.angle_beta   90.00
_cell.angle_gamma   90.00
#
_symmetry.space_group_name_H-M   'P 1'
#
loop_
_entity.id
_entity.type
_entity.pdbx_description
1 polymer ?
#
loop_
_entity_poly.entity_id
_entity_poly.type
_entity_poly.pdbx_seq_one_letter_code
_entity_poly.pdbx_strand_id
1 'polypeptide(L)'
;MFLFCRNTGLLIEYDKNINIFQFHQRSVCRSIAPLFKYAYVCVNDAILFFGGFHYPNASKAVHKYSIRENKWMAFENALPSPLYYCVAILNEENNHIHIIGGKDDKMTTVSTHMETKVYLWDPLQLSKHEIKIINQYWIRILDLKLGWIDDFNKFIFKYCR
;
A
#
# COMPACT_ATOMS: atom_id res chain seq x y z
N MET A 1 -14.24 2.19 -8.75
CA MET A 1 -13.84 2.92 -7.53
C MET A 1 -13.97 2.00 -6.34
N PHE A 2 -13.00 1.98 -5.43
CA PHE A 2 -13.14 1.24 -4.17
C PHE A 2 -13.51 2.19 -3.04
N LEU A 3 -14.45 1.79 -2.19
CA LEU A 3 -14.81 2.49 -0.97
C LEU A 3 -14.62 1.52 0.20
N PHE A 4 -13.78 1.91 1.15
CA PHE A 4 -13.63 1.23 2.42
C PHE A 4 -13.90 2.22 3.54
N CYS A 5 -14.74 1.83 4.50
CA CYS A 5 -15.01 2.60 5.71
C CYS A 5 -15.64 1.67 6.75
N ARG A 6 -15.00 1.52 7.91
CA ARG A 6 -15.42 0.56 8.94
C ARG A 6 -15.62 -0.84 8.34
N ASN A 7 -16.77 -1.46 8.58
CA ASN A 7 -17.13 -2.79 8.06
C ASN A 7 -17.61 -2.76 6.60
N THR A 8 -17.66 -1.59 5.97
CA THR A 8 -18.13 -1.43 4.58
C THR A 8 -16.95 -1.47 3.63
N GLY A 9 -16.95 -2.45 2.73
CA GLY A 9 -16.08 -2.51 1.56
C GLY A 9 -16.93 -2.63 0.31
N LEU A 10 -16.77 -1.73 -0.65
CA LEU A 10 -17.52 -1.69 -1.89
C LEU A 10 -16.59 -1.47 -3.08
N LEU A 11 -16.78 -2.27 -4.13
CA LEU A 11 -16.37 -1.92 -5.49
C LEU A 11 -17.57 -1.27 -6.17
N ILE A 12 -17.39 -0.02 -6.57
CA ILE A 12 -18.38 0.82 -7.22
C ILE A 12 -17.97 0.95 -8.68
N GLU A 13 -18.79 0.45 -9.58
CA GLU A 13 -18.61 0.53 -11.03
C GLU A 13 -19.65 1.48 -11.61
N TYR A 14 -19.27 2.28 -12.60
CA TYR A 14 -20.18 3.21 -13.28
C TYR A 14 -20.29 2.82 -14.75
N ASP A 15 -21.49 2.43 -15.17
CA ASP A 15 -21.79 2.17 -16.57
C ASP A 15 -22.24 3.47 -17.24
N LYS A 16 -21.40 3.98 -18.16
CA LYS A 16 -21.65 5.22 -18.91
C LYS A 16 -22.77 5.09 -19.94
N ASN A 17 -23.09 3.89 -20.42
CA ASN A 17 -24.09 3.69 -21.47
C ASN A 17 -25.51 3.84 -20.92
N ILE A 18 -25.71 3.37 -19.69
CA ILE A 18 -27.02 3.37 -19.02
C ILE A 18 -27.09 4.32 -17.81
N ASN A 19 -25.99 5.02 -17.47
CA ASN A 19 -25.86 5.95 -16.35
C ASN A 19 -26.23 5.35 -14.99
N ILE A 20 -25.84 4.10 -14.73
CA ILE A 20 -26.13 3.38 -13.48
C ILE A 20 -24.83 3.04 -12.74
N PHE A 21 -24.88 3.17 -11.41
CA PHE A 21 -23.85 2.65 -10.52
C PHE A 21 -24.17 1.21 -10.10
N GLN A 22 -23.19 0.33 -10.25
CA GLN A 22 -23.22 -1.04 -9.73
C GLN A 22 -22.35 -1.12 -8.47
N PHE A 23 -22.84 -1.85 -7.47
CA PHE A 23 -22.18 -1.98 -6.17
C PHE A 23 -21.90 -3.45 -5.88
N HIS A 24 -20.62 -3.79 -5.73
CA HIS A 24 -20.20 -5.13 -5.36
C HIS A 24 -19.56 -5.11 -3.98
N GLN A 25 -20.12 -5.87 -3.05
CA GLN A 25 -19.58 -5.95 -1.70
C GLN A 25 -18.19 -6.61 -1.71
N ARG A 26 -17.31 -6.10 -0.86
CA ARG A 26 -15.99 -6.65 -0.55
C ARG A 26 -15.89 -6.89 0.94
N SER A 27 -15.35 -8.04 1.31
CA SER A 27 -15.11 -8.37 2.71
C SER A 27 -14.02 -7.45 3.26
N VAL A 28 -14.28 -6.88 4.45
CA VAL A 28 -13.29 -6.11 5.21
C VAL A 28 -12.71 -7.00 6.30
N CYS A 29 -11.38 -7.02 6.47
CA CYS A 29 -10.76 -7.81 7.52
C CYS A 29 -11.04 -7.22 8.92
N ARG A 30 -11.03 -8.09 9.95
CA ARG A 30 -11.35 -7.69 11.33
C ARG A 30 -10.40 -6.64 11.92
N SER A 31 -9.16 -6.56 11.45
CA SER A 31 -8.15 -5.64 11.98
C SER A 31 -8.38 -4.18 11.54
N ILE A 32 -8.84 -3.96 10.30
CA ILE A 32 -9.14 -2.62 9.78
C ILE A 32 -10.60 -2.22 9.97
N ALA A 33 -11.50 -3.20 10.08
CA ALA A 33 -12.93 -3.04 10.33
C ALA A 33 -13.32 -1.97 11.39
N PRO A 34 -12.64 -1.84 12.55
CA PRO A 34 -12.99 -0.81 13.54
C PRO A 34 -12.48 0.60 13.19
N LEU A 35 -11.55 0.71 12.23
CA LEU A 35 -10.84 1.94 11.89
C LEU A 35 -11.60 2.77 10.85
N PHE A 36 -11.48 4.09 10.97
CA PHE A 36 -11.96 5.07 9.98
C PHE A 36 -10.98 6.26 9.91
N LYS A 37 -11.11 7.13 8.89
CA LYS A 37 -10.23 8.31 8.69
C LYS A 37 -8.75 7.96 8.51
N TYR A 38 -8.44 6.79 7.96
CA TYR A 38 -7.10 6.47 7.49
C TYR A 38 -6.82 7.19 6.17
N ALA A 39 -5.54 7.40 5.85
CA ALA A 39 -5.15 7.66 4.48
C ALA A 39 -5.20 6.35 3.68
N TYR A 40 -5.50 6.42 2.39
CA TYR A 40 -5.38 5.27 1.51
C TYR A 40 -4.85 5.69 0.14
N VAL A 41 -4.16 4.77 -0.52
CA VAL A 41 -3.62 4.97 -1.87
C VAL A 41 -3.71 3.66 -2.64
N CYS A 42 -4.10 3.74 -3.91
CA CYS A 42 -4.14 2.59 -4.80
C CYS A 42 -2.84 2.55 -5.60
N VAL A 43 -2.13 1.42 -5.55
CA VAL A 43 -0.91 1.18 -6.32
C VAL A 43 -1.07 -0.14 -7.07
N ASN A 44 -1.20 -0.04 -8.40
CA ASN A 44 -1.47 -1.20 -9.27
C ASN A 44 -2.66 -2.03 -8.74
N ASP A 45 -2.42 -3.29 -8.39
CA ASP A 45 -3.45 -4.23 -7.90
C ASP A 45 -3.57 -4.27 -6.36
N ALA A 46 -3.02 -3.28 -5.66
CA ALA A 46 -3.06 -3.19 -4.21
C ALA A 46 -3.61 -1.83 -3.73
N ILE A 47 -4.31 -1.84 -2.61
CA ILE A 47 -4.69 -0.63 -1.87
C ILE A 47 -3.98 -0.66 -0.53
N LEU A 48 -3.22 0.39 -0.24
CA LEU A 48 -2.53 0.58 1.03
C LEU A 48 -3.29 1.57 1.89
N PHE A 49 -3.45 1.26 3.16
CA PHE A 49 -4.16 2.05 4.16
C PHE A 49 -3.19 2.39 5.29
N PHE A 50 -3.11 3.67 5.66
CA PHE A 50 -2.18 4.17 6.66
C PHE A 50 -2.92 4.77 7.85
N GLY A 51 -2.67 4.18 9.02
CA GLY A 51 -3.18 4.65 10.30
C GLY A 51 -4.69 4.44 10.47
N GLY A 52 -5.40 5.49 10.86
CA GLY A 52 -6.83 5.47 11.14
C GLY A 52 -7.15 5.66 12.62
N PHE A 53 -8.43 5.77 12.93
CA PHE A 53 -8.93 6.10 14.26
C PHE A 53 -10.00 5.11 14.69
N HIS A 54 -9.92 4.64 15.92
CA HIS A 54 -10.97 3.92 16.61
C HIS A 54 -11.07 4.45 18.03
N TYR A 55 -12.13 5.19 18.34
CA TYR A 55 -12.25 5.92 19.60
C TYR A 55 -11.94 5.02 20.81
N PRO A 56 -11.05 5.45 21.73
CA PRO A 56 -10.40 6.77 21.79
C PRO A 56 -9.04 6.87 21.07
N ASN A 57 -8.58 5.80 20.40
CA ASN A 57 -7.19 5.64 19.97
C ASN A 57 -7.00 5.87 18.46
N ALA A 58 -5.89 6.54 18.13
CA ALA A 58 -5.34 6.54 16.78
C ALA A 58 -4.48 5.27 16.55
N SER A 59 -4.37 4.84 15.30
CA SER A 59 -3.67 3.63 14.89
C SER A 59 -2.34 3.94 14.20
N LYS A 60 -1.35 3.09 14.45
CA LYS A 60 -0.07 3.03 13.71
C LYS A 60 -0.05 1.97 12.61
N ALA A 61 -1.13 1.21 12.47
CA ALA A 61 -1.15 0.07 11.57
C ALA A 61 -1.18 0.51 10.10
N VAL A 62 -0.51 -0.26 9.26
CA VAL A 62 -0.67 -0.19 7.80
C VAL A 62 -1.40 -1.46 7.37
N HIS A 63 -2.37 -1.32 6.49
CA HIS A 63 -3.05 -2.48 5.91
C HIS A 63 -2.88 -2.47 4.40
N LYS A 64 -2.81 -3.66 3.81
CA LYS A 64 -2.83 -3.86 2.37
C LYS A 64 -4.04 -4.70 2.00
N TYR A 65 -4.76 -4.27 0.98
CA TYR A 65 -5.78 -5.07 0.31
C TYR A 65 -5.29 -5.41 -1.10
N SER A 66 -5.10 -6.69 -1.40
CA SER A 66 -4.81 -7.18 -2.75
C SER A 66 -6.13 -7.34 -3.51
N ILE A 67 -6.27 -6.57 -4.59
CA ILE A 67 -7.49 -6.52 -5.40
C ILE A 67 -7.71 -7.84 -6.13
N ARG A 68 -6.67 -8.37 -6.78
CA ARG A 68 -6.75 -9.63 -7.54
C ARG A 68 -7.05 -10.84 -6.65
N GLU A 69 -6.39 -10.90 -5.50
CA GLU A 69 -6.56 -12.03 -4.59
C GLU A 69 -7.76 -11.88 -3.66
N ASN A 70 -8.35 -10.68 -3.58
CA ASN A 70 -9.36 -10.32 -2.58
C ASN A 70 -8.89 -10.66 -1.15
N LYS A 71 -7.62 -10.34 -0.85
CA LYS A 71 -6.99 -10.67 0.44
C LYS A 71 -6.50 -9.43 1.16
N TRP A 72 -6.58 -9.50 2.48
CA TRP A 72 -6.04 -8.49 3.37
C TRP A 72 -4.74 -8.96 4.01
N MET A 73 -3.86 -8.00 4.26
CA MET A 73 -2.62 -8.15 5.01
C MET A 73 -2.49 -6.95 5.96
N ALA A 74 -1.96 -7.16 7.15
CA ALA A 74 -1.75 -6.13 8.15
C ALA A 74 -0.26 -6.05 8.53
N PHE A 75 0.21 -4.83 8.74
CA PHE A 75 1.54 -4.49 9.22
C PHE A 75 1.36 -3.70 10.52
N GLU A 76 1.52 -4.37 11.65
CA GLU A 76 1.35 -3.77 12.97
C GLU A 76 2.54 -2.88 13.33
N ASN A 77 2.27 -1.76 14.02
CA ASN A 77 3.30 -0.78 14.43
C ASN A 77 4.19 -0.28 13.28
N ALA A 78 3.61 -0.20 12.08
CA ALA A 78 4.30 0.15 10.85
C ALA A 78 4.58 1.66 10.70
N LEU A 79 3.70 2.51 11.22
CA LEU A 79 3.94 3.96 11.30
C LEU A 79 4.70 4.32 12.60
N PRO A 80 5.59 5.33 12.57
CA PRO A 80 6.35 5.76 13.74
C PRO A 80 5.44 6.34 14.84
N SER A 81 4.40 7.08 14.46
CA SER A 81 3.39 7.67 15.33
C SER A 81 1.97 7.31 14.86
N PRO A 82 0.97 7.26 15.78
CA PRO A 82 -0.41 7.03 15.39
C PRO A 82 -0.91 8.22 14.58
N LEU A 83 -1.63 7.97 13.49
CA LEU A 83 -2.02 9.03 12.57
C LEU A 83 -3.41 8.77 11.96
N TYR A 84 -4.25 9.79 11.90
CA TYR A 84 -5.54 9.75 11.20
C TYR A 84 -5.85 11.12 10.60
N TYR A 85 -6.85 11.19 9.71
CA TYR A 85 -7.14 12.37 8.88
C TYR A 85 -5.96 12.84 8.00
N CYS A 86 -4.94 12.01 7.83
CA CYS A 86 -3.86 12.27 6.88
C CYS A 86 -4.31 11.93 5.44
N VAL A 87 -3.50 12.37 4.49
CA VAL A 87 -3.65 12.05 3.06
C VAL A 87 -2.43 11.25 2.62
N ALA A 88 -2.63 10.26 1.74
CA ALA A 88 -1.56 9.53 1.08
C ALA A 88 -1.62 9.79 -0.42
N ILE A 89 -0.48 10.11 -1.02
CA ILE A 89 -0.33 10.36 -2.46
C ILE A 89 0.88 9.62 -3.00
N LEU A 90 0.83 9.21 -4.26
CA LEU A 90 2.00 8.68 -4.97
C LEU A 90 2.81 9.81 -5.58
N ASN A 91 4.11 9.57 -5.74
CA ASN A 91 4.95 10.37 -6.62
C ASN A 91 4.70 10.01 -8.10
N GLU A 92 5.27 10.77 -9.03
CA GLU A 92 5.08 10.58 -10.47
C GLU A 92 5.50 9.19 -10.98
N GLU A 93 6.55 8.62 -10.38
CA GLU A 93 7.06 7.30 -10.73
C GLU A 93 6.28 6.14 -10.08
N ASN A 94 5.30 6.44 -9.22
CA ASN A 94 4.53 5.46 -8.44
C ASN A 94 5.39 4.49 -7.59
N ASN A 95 6.59 4.90 -7.18
CA ASN A 95 7.50 4.10 -6.35
C ASN A 95 7.63 4.63 -4.92
N HIS A 96 7.20 5.87 -4.65
CA HIS A 96 7.17 6.49 -3.33
C HIS A 96 5.75 6.95 -2.98
N ILE A 97 5.40 6.77 -1.71
CA ILE A 97 4.14 7.23 -1.11
C ILE A 97 4.49 8.34 -0.13
N HIS A 98 3.87 9.50 -0.31
CA HIS A 98 3.93 10.58 0.65
C HIS A 98 2.67 10.59 1.51
N ILE A 99 2.85 10.62 2.84
CA ILE A 99 1.77 10.77 3.82
C ILE A 99 1.88 12.17 4.40
N ILE A 100 0.81 12.96 4.29
CA ILE A 100 0.81 14.39 4.62
C ILE A 100 -0.31 14.74 5.60
N GLY A 101 0.01 15.56 6.60
CA GLY A 101 -0.89 16.14 7.58
C GLY A 101 -1.45 15.11 8.58
N GLY A 102 -2.67 15.35 9.04
CA GLY A 102 -3.40 14.47 9.94
C GLY A 102 -3.42 14.96 11.39
N LYS A 103 -3.79 14.05 12.29
CA LYS A 103 -3.87 14.26 13.74
C LYS A 103 -3.22 13.11 14.49
N ASP A 104 -2.58 13.44 15.60
CA ASP A 104 -1.99 12.48 16.53
C ASP A 104 -3.03 11.89 17.50
N ASP A 105 -2.58 10.99 18.38
CA ASP A 105 -3.38 10.38 19.44
C ASP A 105 -3.95 11.39 20.46
N LYS A 106 -3.37 12.58 20.56
CA LYS A 106 -3.86 13.70 21.39
C LYS A 106 -4.88 14.57 20.65
N MET A 107 -5.31 14.16 19.46
CA MET A 107 -6.22 14.90 18.58
C MET A 107 -5.68 16.26 18.09
N THR A 108 -4.37 16.46 18.19
CA THR A 108 -3.69 17.67 17.75
C THR A 108 -3.38 17.55 16.26
N THR A 109 -3.66 18.60 15.49
CA THR A 109 -3.27 18.65 14.08
C THR A 109 -1.76 18.66 13.97
N VAL A 110 -1.21 17.78 13.15
CA VAL A 110 0.23 17.66 12.93
C VAL A 110 0.58 18.00 11.48
N SER A 111 1.71 18.68 11.30
CA SER A 111 2.31 18.94 9.98
C SER A 111 3.20 17.77 9.54
N THR A 112 2.73 16.54 9.74
CA THR A 112 3.50 15.34 9.39
C THR A 112 3.69 15.27 7.89
N HIS A 113 4.93 15.09 7.44
CA HIS A 113 5.26 14.62 6.10
C HIS A 113 6.15 13.41 6.26
N MET A 114 5.71 12.28 5.70
CA MET A 114 6.48 11.06 5.66
C MET A 114 6.56 10.55 4.23
N GLU A 115 7.67 9.92 3.91
CA GLU A 115 7.87 9.24 2.65
C GLU A 115 8.19 7.77 2.91
N THR A 116 7.58 6.88 2.13
CA THR A 116 7.86 5.45 2.19
C THR A 116 7.85 4.86 0.79
N LYS A 117 8.70 3.87 0.56
CA LYS A 117 8.80 3.18 -0.72
C LYS A 117 7.70 2.13 -0.85
N VAL A 118 7.04 2.08 -2.01
CA VAL A 118 5.93 1.16 -2.28
C VAL A 118 6.34 -0.30 -2.06
N TYR A 119 7.53 -0.69 -2.52
CA TYR A 119 7.99 -2.09 -2.46
C TYR A 119 8.14 -2.63 -1.02
N LEU A 120 8.23 -1.76 -0.01
CA LEU A 120 8.26 -2.18 1.40
C LEU A 120 6.93 -2.78 1.83
N TRP A 121 5.82 -2.37 1.20
CA TRP A 121 4.47 -2.83 1.50
C TRP A 121 3.98 -3.86 0.49
N ASP A 122 4.48 -3.76 -0.75
CA ASP A 122 4.18 -4.72 -1.80
C ASP A 122 5.43 -5.03 -2.65
N PRO A 123 6.20 -6.07 -2.31
CA PRO A 123 7.45 -6.41 -3.01
C PRO A 123 7.30 -6.68 -4.51
N LEU A 124 6.09 -7.00 -4.98
CA LEU A 124 5.78 -7.12 -6.41
C LEU A 124 5.97 -5.80 -7.19
N GLN A 125 6.03 -4.67 -6.47
CA GLN A 125 6.21 -3.34 -7.04
C GLN A 125 7.68 -2.90 -7.13
N LEU A 126 8.64 -3.80 -6.93
CA LEU A 126 10.06 -3.49 -7.08
C LEU A 126 10.38 -2.96 -8.48
N SER A 127 11.11 -1.84 -8.54
CA SER A 127 11.60 -1.31 -9.81
C SER A 127 12.71 -2.20 -10.40
N LYS A 128 12.93 -2.12 -11.72
CA LYS A 128 14.05 -2.82 -12.38
C LYS A 128 15.40 -2.49 -11.73
N HIS A 129 15.58 -1.23 -11.33
CA HIS A 129 16.79 -0.76 -10.69
C HIS A 129 17.00 -1.43 -9.33
N GLU A 130 15.95 -1.52 -8.50
CA GLU A 130 16.01 -2.16 -7.19
C GLU A 130 16.24 -3.67 -7.30
N ILE A 131 15.58 -4.36 -8.23
CA ILE A 131 15.84 -5.79 -8.51
C ILE A 131 17.30 -6.00 -8.90
N LYS A 132 17.85 -5.13 -9.76
CA LYS A 132 19.26 -5.20 -10.16
C LYS A 132 20.21 -5.02 -8.98
N ILE A 133 19.94 -4.06 -8.09
CA ILE A 133 20.73 -3.85 -6.86
C ILE A 133 20.67 -5.10 -5.97
N ILE A 134 19.47 -5.64 -5.72
CA ILE A 134 19.27 -6.84 -4.88
C ILE A 134 20.06 -8.02 -5.47
N ASN A 135 19.93 -8.28 -6.77
CA ASN A 135 20.64 -9.37 -7.42
C ASN A 135 22.16 -9.19 -7.37
N GLN A 136 22.67 -7.97 -7.61
CA GLN A 136 24.11 -7.66 -7.47
C GLN A 136 24.61 -7.88 -6.04
N TYR A 137 23.83 -7.52 -5.03
CA TYR A 137 24.17 -7.74 -3.63
C TYR A 137 24.28 -9.24 -3.32
N TRP A 138 23.29 -10.05 -3.72
CA TRP A 138 23.32 -11.51 -3.51
C TRP A 138 24.49 -12.18 -4.24
N ILE A 139 24.80 -11.77 -5.46
CA ILE A 139 25.94 -12.32 -6.22
C ILE A 139 27.26 -12.07 -5.51
N ARG A 140 27.45 -10.87 -4.94
CA ARG A 140 28.66 -10.53 -4.18
C ARG A 140 28.78 -11.38 -2.91
N ILE A 141 27.67 -11.63 -2.22
CA ILE A 141 27.67 -12.44 -0.99
C ILE A 141 27.90 -13.91 -1.28
N LEU A 142 27.32 -14.42 -2.36
CA LEU A 142 27.36 -15.84 -2.73
C LEU A 142 28.56 -16.19 -3.61
N ASP A 143 29.42 -15.22 -3.94
CA ASP A 143 30.59 -15.34 -4.82
C ASP A 143 30.30 -16.07 -6.15
N LEU A 144 29.13 -15.79 -6.73
CA LEU A 144 28.67 -16.45 -7.95
C LEU A 144 29.36 -15.83 -9.18
N LYS A 145 30.08 -16.66 -9.95
CA LYS A 145 30.59 -16.27 -11.27
C LYS A 145 29.47 -16.38 -12.30
N LEU A 146 29.03 -15.26 -12.88
CA LEU A 146 27.94 -15.25 -13.86
C LEU A 146 28.27 -14.39 -15.07
N GLY A 147 28.26 -15.03 -16.26
CA GLY A 147 28.21 -14.36 -17.57
C GLY A 147 26.78 -14.08 -18.08
N TRP A 148 25.74 -14.51 -17.34
CA TRP A 148 24.33 -14.47 -17.76
C TRP A 148 23.43 -13.64 -16.83
N ILE A 149 24.01 -12.76 -16.02
CA ILE A 149 23.25 -11.98 -15.03
C ILE A 149 22.20 -11.06 -15.66
N ASP A 150 22.47 -10.53 -16.86
CA ASP A 150 21.50 -9.70 -17.56
C ASP A 150 20.28 -10.51 -18.01
N ASP A 151 20.45 -11.76 -18.41
CA ASP A 151 19.35 -12.65 -18.77
C ASP A 151 18.58 -13.14 -17.53
N PHE A 152 19.28 -13.41 -16.42
CA PHE A 152 18.64 -13.70 -15.14
C PHE A 152 17.77 -12.52 -14.66
N ASN A 153 18.28 -11.29 -14.72
CA ASN A 153 17.50 -10.09 -14.39
C ASN A 153 16.23 -9.95 -15.26
N LYS A 154 16.32 -10.25 -16.56
CA LYS A 154 15.14 -10.26 -17.45
C LYS A 154 14.12 -11.32 -17.04
N PHE A 155 14.57 -12.51 -16.64
CA PHE A 155 13.69 -13.60 -16.22
C PHE A 155 12.93 -13.26 -14.94
N ILE A 156 13.64 -12.78 -13.91
CA ILE A 156 13.02 -12.35 -12.65
C ILE A 156 11.98 -11.26 -12.91
N PHE A 157 12.29 -10.28 -13.75
CA PHE A 157 11.36 -9.21 -14.08
C PHE A 157 10.07 -9.70 -14.74
N LYS A 158 10.15 -10.72 -15.61
CA LYS A 158 8.96 -11.35 -16.22
C LYS A 158 8.08 -12.06 -15.20
N TYR A 159 8.64 -12.51 -14.08
CA TYR A 159 7.89 -13.23 -13.05
C TYR A 159 7.25 -12.27 -12.02
N CYS A 160 7.88 -11.12 -11.76
CA CYS A 160 7.37 -10.13 -10.80
C CYS A 160 6.28 -9.20 -11.37
N ARG A 161 6.05 -9.18 -12.70
CA ARG A 161 5.01 -8.38 -13.38
C ARG A 161 4.03 -9.27 -14.13
#